data_AF-A0A3A0AYH8-F1
#
_entry.id   AF-A0A3A0AYH8-F1
#
_cell.length_a   1.000
_cell.length_b   1.000
_cell.length_c   1.000
_cell.angle_alpha   90.00
_cell.angle_beta   90.00
_cell.angle_gamma   90.00
#
_symmetry.space_group_name_H-M   'P 1'
#
loop_
_entity.id
_entity.type
_entity.pdbx_description
1 polymer ?
#
loop_
_entity_poly.entity_id
_entity_poly.type
_entity_poly.pdbx_seq_one_letter_code
_entity_poly.pdbx_strand_id
1 'polypeptide(L)'
;MATEVRSILADMRALRRERFEHLARLTPQHLQRMTTWVRVPHEARFLLLHLTAHEQEHTMHLARLLAAAGYRQSVAQQLLGAAQEQRGELLGTLVGLSDADLELAPPGEWSLCHILSHVVNVEERYLAAIDHAVALADAGQPWSPPPAGTVPPMETSFPLRSLAELLERLDASRERVIEQLSGLSDEQLRAPTVWAEHNVDVDFRIRRFTNHEREHTAHILKWRSQVGRPYSEAQQILAYAWRERGKLEGLLVGLDDSWLDREINPDMPEMTTRWLLRHIPGSEAYLMGQIDNAE
;
A
#
# COMPACT_ATOMS: atom_id res chain seq x y z
N MET A 1 -5.14 -16.29 13.02
CA MET A 1 -6.20 -16.20 12.00
C MET A 1 -6.16 -14.78 11.45
N ALA A 2 -6.27 -14.60 10.13
CA ALA A 2 -6.39 -13.27 9.55
C ALA A 2 -7.65 -12.60 10.12
N THR A 3 -7.54 -11.33 10.50
CA THR A 3 -8.70 -10.53 10.91
C THR A 3 -9.59 -10.29 9.70
N GLU A 4 -10.88 -10.08 9.93
CA GLU A 4 -11.80 -9.75 8.86
C GLU A 4 -11.40 -8.46 8.14
N VAL A 5 -10.91 -7.45 8.86
CA VAL A 5 -10.34 -6.22 8.26
C VAL A 5 -9.26 -6.58 7.22
N ARG A 6 -8.32 -7.47 7.57
CA ARG A 6 -7.24 -7.89 6.65
C ARG A 6 -7.77 -8.60 5.42
N SER A 7 -8.76 -9.49 5.59
CA SER A 7 -9.40 -10.18 4.46
C SER A 7 -10.06 -9.19 3.50
N ILE A 8 -10.82 -8.22 4.03
CA ILE A 8 -11.48 -7.20 3.21
C ILE A 8 -10.43 -6.38 2.43
N LEU A 9 -9.33 -5.98 3.07
CA LEU A 9 -8.27 -5.22 2.39
C LEU A 9 -7.52 -6.04 1.33
N ALA A 10 -7.33 -7.34 1.54
CA ALA A 10 -6.76 -8.22 0.53
C ALA A 10 -7.70 -8.32 -0.70
N ASP A 11 -8.99 -8.52 -0.46
CA ASP A 11 -10.01 -8.58 -1.53
C ASP A 11 -10.08 -7.25 -2.30
N MET A 12 -10.06 -6.12 -1.59
CA MET A 12 -10.06 -4.79 -2.21
C MET A 12 -8.84 -4.57 -3.11
N ARG A 13 -7.64 -5.01 -2.68
CA ARG A 13 -6.42 -4.93 -3.50
C ARG A 13 -6.51 -5.83 -4.73
N ALA A 14 -6.95 -7.08 -4.57
CA ALA A 14 -7.10 -8.02 -5.68
C ALA A 14 -8.08 -7.49 -6.75
N LEU A 15 -9.29 -7.06 -6.32
CA LEU A 15 -10.30 -6.48 -7.21
C LEU A 15 -9.77 -5.24 -7.94
N ARG A 16 -9.01 -4.38 -7.24
CA ARG A 16 -8.43 -3.20 -7.87
C ARG A 16 -7.38 -3.56 -8.92
N ARG A 17 -6.47 -4.51 -8.63
CA ARG A 17 -5.45 -4.96 -9.60
C ARG A 17 -6.10 -5.46 -10.88
N GLU A 18 -7.12 -6.32 -10.76
CA GLU A 18 -7.90 -6.84 -11.90
C GLU A 18 -8.50 -5.71 -12.75
N ARG A 19 -9.20 -4.77 -12.11
CA ARG A 19 -9.86 -3.64 -12.80
C ARG A 19 -8.86 -2.68 -13.44
N PHE A 20 -7.77 -2.41 -12.75
CA PHE A 20 -6.77 -1.44 -13.22
C PHE A 20 -5.96 -2.02 -14.37
N GLU A 21 -5.80 -3.33 -14.48
CA GLU A 21 -5.19 -3.95 -15.65
C GLU A 21 -5.95 -3.59 -16.93
N HIS A 22 -7.28 -3.58 -16.87
CA HIS A 22 -8.15 -3.16 -17.96
C HIS A 22 -8.10 -1.64 -18.18
N LEU A 23 -8.37 -0.85 -17.14
CA LEU A 23 -8.45 0.61 -17.25
C LEU A 23 -7.11 1.26 -17.65
N ALA A 24 -5.97 0.64 -17.32
CA ALA A 24 -4.65 1.14 -17.70
C ALA A 24 -4.38 1.12 -19.22
N ARG A 25 -5.19 0.38 -19.98
CA ARG A 25 -5.11 0.28 -21.44
C ARG A 25 -5.95 1.32 -22.18
N LEU A 26 -6.68 2.18 -21.46
CA LEU A 26 -7.47 3.24 -22.06
C LEU A 26 -6.57 4.24 -22.81
N THR A 27 -6.94 4.55 -24.04
CA THR A 27 -6.25 5.51 -24.90
C THR A 27 -6.81 6.91 -24.67
N PRO A 28 -6.11 7.98 -25.13
CA PRO A 28 -6.66 9.33 -25.09
C PRO A 28 -8.04 9.45 -25.76
N GLN A 29 -8.29 8.68 -26.84
CA GLN A 29 -9.59 8.64 -27.52
C GLN A 29 -10.66 7.97 -26.65
N HIS A 30 -10.34 6.87 -25.96
CA HIS A 30 -11.26 6.26 -25.01
C HIS A 30 -11.64 7.23 -23.90
N LEU A 31 -10.68 8.00 -23.37
CA LEU A 31 -10.92 8.97 -22.31
C LEU A 31 -11.84 10.14 -22.74
N GLN A 32 -11.95 10.41 -24.05
CA GLN A 32 -12.82 11.46 -24.60
C GLN A 32 -14.24 10.96 -24.93
N ARG A 33 -14.50 9.64 -24.88
CA ARG A 33 -15.83 9.10 -25.16
C ARG A 33 -16.84 9.57 -24.14
N MET A 34 -18.07 9.77 -24.60
CA MET A 34 -19.15 10.26 -23.76
C MET A 34 -19.86 9.09 -23.10
N THR A 35 -20.20 9.27 -21.82
CA THR A 35 -21.00 8.34 -21.04
C THR A 35 -22.00 9.13 -20.20
N THR A 36 -23.01 8.46 -19.66
CA THR A 36 -24.04 9.08 -18.82
C THR A 36 -23.89 8.61 -17.38
N TRP A 37 -23.54 9.52 -16.48
CA TRP A 37 -23.45 9.25 -15.06
C TRP A 37 -24.39 10.17 -14.29
N VAL A 38 -25.22 9.60 -13.41
CA VAL A 38 -26.26 10.34 -12.67
C VAL A 38 -27.14 11.20 -13.60
N ARG A 39 -27.50 10.63 -14.77
CA ARG A 39 -28.31 11.28 -15.82
C ARG A 39 -27.69 12.54 -16.44
N VAL A 40 -26.38 12.75 -16.24
CA VAL A 40 -25.63 13.86 -16.82
C VAL A 40 -24.55 13.29 -17.75
N PRO A 41 -24.34 13.86 -18.96
CA PRO A 41 -23.29 13.42 -19.85
C PRO A 41 -21.91 13.85 -19.32
N HIS A 42 -20.95 12.93 -19.32
CA HIS A 42 -19.58 13.14 -18.91
C HIS A 42 -18.61 12.40 -19.84
N GLU A 43 -17.37 12.88 -19.95
CA GLU A 43 -16.31 12.11 -20.59
C GLU A 43 -15.91 10.91 -19.70
N ALA A 44 -15.46 9.81 -20.29
CA ALA A 44 -14.88 8.69 -19.56
C ALA A 44 -13.71 9.12 -18.66
N ARG A 45 -12.92 10.13 -19.09
CA ARG A 45 -11.89 10.80 -18.28
C ARG A 45 -12.42 11.26 -16.93
N PHE A 46 -13.59 11.90 -16.92
CA PHE A 46 -14.19 12.43 -15.70
C PHE A 46 -14.51 11.30 -14.71
N LEU A 47 -15.06 10.18 -15.20
CA LEU A 47 -15.36 9.03 -14.34
C LEU A 47 -14.09 8.35 -13.82
N LEU A 48 -13.03 8.27 -14.64
CA LEU A 48 -11.74 7.74 -14.20
C LEU A 48 -11.12 8.60 -13.09
N LEU A 49 -11.19 9.93 -13.22
CA LEU A 49 -10.78 10.86 -12.15
C LEU A 49 -11.65 10.72 -10.91
N HIS A 50 -12.96 10.48 -11.10
CA HIS A 50 -13.90 10.33 -10.01
C HIS A 50 -13.62 9.07 -9.16
N LEU A 51 -12.99 8.01 -9.70
CA LEU A 51 -12.52 6.87 -8.89
C LEU A 51 -11.57 7.33 -7.78
N THR A 52 -10.60 8.20 -8.12
CA THR A 52 -9.65 8.75 -7.14
C THR A 52 -10.35 9.67 -6.15
N ALA A 53 -11.24 10.54 -6.63
CA ALA A 53 -11.98 11.47 -5.78
C ALA A 53 -12.88 10.75 -4.78
N HIS A 54 -13.60 9.71 -5.23
CA HIS A 54 -14.48 8.89 -4.40
C HIS A 54 -13.72 8.16 -3.29
N GLU A 55 -12.55 7.62 -3.60
CA GLU A 55 -11.69 7.02 -2.57
C GLU A 55 -11.19 8.05 -1.56
N GLN A 56 -10.78 9.23 -2.04
CA GLN A 56 -10.34 10.32 -1.17
C GLN A 56 -11.47 10.77 -0.23
N GLU A 57 -12.70 10.92 -0.74
CA GLU A 57 -13.89 11.24 0.04
C GLU A 57 -14.13 10.19 1.13
N HIS A 58 -14.09 8.90 0.79
CA HIS A 58 -14.28 7.83 1.78
C HIS A 58 -13.12 7.67 2.75
N THR A 59 -11.90 8.00 2.35
CA THR A 59 -10.75 8.08 3.26
C THR A 59 -10.97 9.16 4.30
N MET A 60 -11.45 10.34 3.88
CA MET A 60 -11.80 11.43 4.80
C MET A 60 -12.99 11.08 5.69
N HIS A 61 -14.01 10.40 5.15
CA HIS A 61 -15.14 9.91 5.95
C HIS A 61 -14.67 8.92 7.00
N LEU A 62 -13.89 7.91 6.62
CA LEU A 62 -13.35 6.92 7.56
C LEU A 62 -12.53 7.59 8.68
N ALA A 63 -11.64 8.54 8.33
CA ALA A 63 -10.86 9.26 9.33
C ALA A 63 -11.75 10.01 10.34
N ARG A 64 -12.78 10.71 9.85
CA ARG A 64 -13.74 11.43 10.71
C ARG A 64 -14.53 10.48 11.58
N LEU A 65 -14.99 9.36 11.01
CA LEU A 65 -15.73 8.34 11.71
C LEU A 65 -14.87 7.78 12.86
N LEU A 66 -13.69 7.24 12.56
CA LEU A 66 -12.77 6.69 13.56
C LEU A 66 -12.48 7.70 14.69
N ALA A 67 -12.20 8.96 14.34
CA ALA A 67 -11.96 10.02 15.32
C ALA A 67 -13.20 10.30 16.20
N ALA A 68 -14.40 10.37 15.63
CA ALA A 68 -15.65 10.60 16.35
C ALA A 68 -15.97 9.46 17.33
N ALA A 69 -15.66 8.20 16.95
CA ALA A 69 -15.79 7.04 17.83
C ALA A 69 -14.62 6.89 18.83
N GLY A 70 -13.71 7.87 18.90
CA GLY A 70 -12.61 7.89 19.85
C GLY A 70 -11.44 6.96 19.53
N TYR A 71 -11.40 6.37 18.33
CA TYR A 71 -10.25 5.60 17.89
C TYR A 71 -9.04 6.53 17.70
N ARG A 72 -7.89 6.12 18.24
CA ARG A 72 -6.62 6.81 18.08
C ARG A 72 -5.54 5.78 17.82
N GLN A 73 -4.83 5.95 16.71
CA GLN A 73 -3.68 5.11 16.42
C GLN A 73 -2.55 5.38 17.41
N SER A 74 -1.89 4.32 17.88
CA SER A 74 -0.61 4.41 18.61
C SER A 74 0.47 5.02 17.73
N VAL A 75 1.61 5.42 18.32
CA VAL A 75 2.74 5.92 17.54
C VAL A 75 3.21 4.86 16.52
N ALA A 76 3.32 3.60 16.93
CA ALA A 76 3.71 2.50 16.04
C ALA A 76 2.74 2.37 14.85
N GLN A 77 1.43 2.42 15.11
CA GLN A 77 0.40 2.36 14.07
C GLN A 77 0.46 3.56 13.11
N GLN A 78 0.75 4.77 13.60
CA GLN A 78 0.92 5.95 12.74
C GLN A 78 2.13 5.83 11.82
N LEU A 79 3.27 5.33 12.33
CA LEU A 79 4.48 5.11 11.52
C LEU A 79 4.24 4.06 10.42
N LEU A 80 3.61 2.96 10.79
CA LEU A 80 3.23 1.90 9.86
C LEU A 80 2.15 2.37 8.89
N GLY A 81 1.24 3.25 9.30
CA GLY A 81 0.29 3.93 8.45
C GLY A 81 0.97 4.78 7.38
N ALA A 82 2.01 5.53 7.75
CA ALA A 82 2.83 6.27 6.80
C ALA A 82 3.61 5.35 5.84
N ALA A 83 4.05 4.18 6.31
CA ALA A 83 4.60 3.16 5.42
C ALA A 83 3.54 2.63 4.45
N GLN A 84 2.30 2.44 4.88
CA GLN A 84 1.20 1.99 4.02
C GLN A 84 0.80 3.03 2.97
N GLU A 85 0.81 4.31 3.33
CA GLU A 85 0.66 5.40 2.35
C GLU A 85 1.75 5.33 1.28
N GLN A 86 3.01 5.17 1.69
CA GLN A 86 4.12 5.03 0.75
C GLN A 86 4.03 3.75 -0.10
N ARG A 87 3.45 2.67 0.41
CA ARG A 87 3.15 1.47 -0.37
C ARG A 87 2.15 1.77 -1.48
N GLY A 88 1.14 2.58 -1.21
CA GLY A 88 0.21 3.06 -2.23
C GLY A 88 0.91 3.80 -3.37
N GLU A 89 1.87 4.68 -3.04
CA GLU A 89 2.70 5.37 -4.03
C GLU A 89 3.54 4.39 -4.87
N LEU A 90 4.21 3.44 -4.21
CA LEU A 90 5.00 2.39 -4.87
C LEU A 90 4.12 1.58 -5.84
N LEU A 91 2.95 1.13 -5.41
CA LEU A 91 2.01 0.39 -6.25
C LEU A 91 1.50 1.23 -7.42
N GLY A 92 1.33 2.54 -7.23
CA GLY A 92 1.02 3.49 -8.30
C GLY A 92 2.07 3.45 -9.43
N THR A 93 3.35 3.30 -9.09
CA THR A 93 4.45 3.17 -10.09
C THR A 93 4.35 1.95 -10.99
N LEU A 94 3.61 0.94 -10.55
CA LEU A 94 3.48 -0.34 -11.26
C LEU A 94 2.26 -0.39 -12.19
N VAL A 95 1.42 0.66 -12.19
CA VAL A 95 0.24 0.70 -13.06
C VAL A 95 0.64 0.63 -14.53
N GLY A 96 0.00 -0.31 -15.25
CA GLY A 96 0.23 -0.55 -16.67
C GLY A 96 1.51 -1.30 -17.01
N LEU A 97 2.26 -1.80 -16.02
CA LEU A 97 3.39 -2.71 -16.23
C LEU A 97 2.91 -4.17 -16.27
N SER A 98 3.70 -5.03 -16.88
CA SER A 98 3.41 -6.44 -17.11
C SER A 98 4.61 -7.33 -16.81
N ASP A 99 4.42 -8.65 -16.88
CA ASP A 99 5.50 -9.64 -16.73
C ASP A 99 6.65 -9.42 -17.73
N ALA A 100 6.33 -8.94 -18.94
CA ALA A 100 7.32 -8.65 -19.96
C ALA A 100 8.29 -7.51 -19.57
N ASP A 101 7.90 -6.69 -18.59
CA ASP A 101 8.71 -5.56 -18.14
C ASP A 101 9.65 -5.92 -16.97
N LEU A 102 9.45 -7.08 -16.33
CA LEU A 102 10.18 -7.49 -15.12
C LEU A 102 11.70 -7.55 -15.32
N GLU A 103 12.14 -8.06 -16.47
CA GLU A 103 13.55 -8.27 -16.79
C GLU A 103 14.19 -7.10 -17.55
N LEU A 104 13.43 -6.04 -17.86
CA LEU A 104 14.01 -4.85 -18.50
C LEU A 104 14.93 -4.14 -17.51
N ALA A 105 16.21 -4.04 -17.84
CA ALA A 105 17.23 -3.34 -17.08
C ALA A 105 17.96 -2.32 -17.97
N PRO A 106 17.90 -1.01 -17.65
CA PRO A 106 18.79 -0.04 -18.28
C PRO A 106 20.27 -0.38 -18.02
N PRO A 107 21.20 0.05 -18.89
CA PRO A 107 22.63 -0.20 -18.68
C PRO A 107 23.12 0.31 -17.32
N GLY A 108 23.67 -0.59 -16.49
CA GLY A 108 24.19 -0.26 -15.16
C GLY A 108 23.15 -0.07 -14.07
N GLU A 109 21.87 -0.29 -14.37
CA GLU A 109 20.75 -0.18 -13.41
C GLU A 109 20.14 -1.57 -13.14
N TRP A 110 19.24 -1.64 -12.16
CA TRP A 110 18.52 -2.87 -11.82
C TRP A 110 17.31 -3.11 -12.74
N SER A 111 16.96 -4.37 -12.93
CA SER A 111 15.66 -4.75 -13.51
C SER A 111 14.52 -4.43 -12.54
N LEU A 112 13.29 -4.34 -13.04
CA LEU A 112 12.13 -4.13 -12.17
C LEU A 112 11.97 -5.27 -11.15
N CYS A 113 12.17 -6.52 -11.59
CA CYS A 113 12.15 -7.70 -10.72
C CYS A 113 13.16 -7.56 -9.58
N HIS A 114 14.37 -7.08 -9.89
CA HIS A 114 15.43 -6.87 -8.91
C HIS A 114 15.06 -5.77 -7.90
N ILE A 115 14.51 -4.64 -8.38
CA ILE A 115 14.07 -3.54 -7.50
C ILE A 115 13.00 -4.03 -6.52
N LEU A 116 11.96 -4.70 -7.00
CA LEU A 116 10.85 -5.17 -6.16
C LEU A 116 11.27 -6.29 -5.21
N SER A 117 12.12 -7.22 -5.68
CA SER A 117 12.70 -8.28 -4.82
C SER A 117 13.52 -7.66 -3.68
N HIS A 118 14.32 -6.64 -3.99
CA HIS A 118 15.09 -5.91 -2.99
C HIS A 118 14.21 -5.18 -1.97
N VAL A 119 13.10 -4.56 -2.40
CA VAL A 119 12.14 -3.93 -1.47
C VAL A 119 11.62 -4.95 -0.46
N VAL A 120 11.14 -6.11 -0.92
CA VAL A 120 10.66 -7.19 -0.05
C VAL A 120 11.76 -7.69 0.90
N ASN A 121 12.95 -8.01 0.38
CA ASN A 121 14.04 -8.54 1.19
C ASN A 121 14.48 -7.54 2.29
N VAL A 122 14.56 -6.25 1.97
CA VAL A 122 14.91 -5.23 2.97
C VAL A 122 13.81 -5.10 4.02
N GLU A 123 12.54 -5.17 3.64
CA GLU A 123 11.42 -5.16 4.58
C GLU A 123 11.50 -6.35 5.56
N GLU A 124 11.71 -7.57 5.06
CA GLU A 124 11.91 -8.78 5.86
C GLU A 124 13.13 -8.65 6.81
N ARG A 125 14.23 -8.05 6.33
CA ARG A 125 15.44 -7.84 7.13
C ARG A 125 15.26 -6.76 8.21
N TYR A 126 14.52 -5.68 7.91
CA TYR A 126 14.19 -4.66 8.90
C TYR A 126 13.32 -5.23 10.00
N LEU A 127 12.30 -6.01 9.64
CA LEU A 127 11.43 -6.70 10.58
C LEU A 127 12.22 -7.59 11.55
N ALA A 128 13.03 -8.52 11.02
CA ALA A 128 13.83 -9.42 11.86
C ALA A 128 14.75 -8.69 12.85
N ALA A 129 15.30 -7.55 12.43
CA ALA A 129 16.18 -6.75 13.28
C ALA A 129 15.42 -5.88 14.30
N ILE A 130 14.20 -5.45 13.99
CA ILE A 130 13.31 -4.79 14.95
C ILE A 130 12.85 -5.80 16.00
N ASP A 131 12.36 -6.97 15.57
CA ASP A 131 11.91 -8.05 16.47
C ASP A 131 13.00 -8.44 17.48
N HIS A 132 14.25 -8.58 17.02
CA HIS A 132 15.38 -8.86 17.91
C HIS A 132 15.64 -7.72 18.92
N ALA A 133 15.61 -6.46 18.49
CA ALA A 133 15.83 -5.33 19.37
C ALA A 133 14.72 -5.20 20.44
N VAL A 134 13.47 -5.44 20.04
CA VAL A 134 12.33 -5.46 20.97
C VAL A 134 12.46 -6.61 21.96
N ALA A 135 12.82 -7.82 21.50
CA ALA A 135 12.99 -8.98 22.38
C ALA A 135 14.09 -8.76 23.44
N LEU A 136 15.21 -8.10 23.07
CA LEU A 136 16.24 -7.73 24.04
C LEU A 136 15.72 -6.71 25.07
N ALA A 137 15.00 -5.69 24.61
CA ALA A 137 14.44 -4.67 25.48
C ALA A 137 13.42 -5.26 26.48
N ASP A 138 12.51 -6.11 26.02
CA ASP A 138 11.53 -6.80 26.86
C ASP A 138 12.21 -7.70 27.91
N ALA A 139 13.37 -8.28 27.56
CA ALA A 139 14.19 -9.08 28.49
C ALA A 139 15.10 -8.23 29.41
N GLY A 140 15.08 -6.89 29.29
CA GLY A 140 15.96 -6.00 30.04
C GLY A 140 17.44 -6.17 29.68
N GLN A 141 17.75 -6.65 28.48
CA GLN A 141 19.11 -6.92 28.02
C GLN A 141 19.67 -5.74 27.23
N PRO A 142 20.99 -5.47 27.33
CA PRO A 142 21.62 -4.49 26.47
C PRO A 142 21.56 -4.93 25.00
N TRP A 143 21.59 -3.96 24.09
CA TRP A 143 21.61 -4.27 22.67
C TRP A 143 22.82 -5.16 22.31
N SER A 144 22.55 -6.15 21.47
CA SER A 144 23.54 -7.00 20.81
C SER A 144 23.07 -7.31 19.39
N PRO A 145 23.98 -7.55 18.43
CA PRO A 145 23.58 -7.91 17.07
C PRO A 145 22.75 -9.21 17.06
N PRO A 146 21.79 -9.35 16.12
CA PRO A 146 21.04 -10.59 15.96
C PRO A 146 21.98 -11.78 15.73
N PRO A 147 21.65 -12.98 16.25
CA PRO A 147 22.42 -14.19 15.97
C PRO A 147 22.54 -14.43 14.46
N ALA A 148 23.68 -15.01 14.04
CA ALA A 148 23.92 -15.34 12.64
C ALA A 148 22.78 -16.22 12.07
N GLY A 149 22.27 -15.85 10.89
CA GLY A 149 21.15 -16.53 10.24
C GLY A 149 19.75 -16.06 10.66
N THR A 150 19.62 -15.20 11.68
CA THR A 150 18.32 -14.65 12.10
C THR A 150 17.79 -13.62 11.09
N VAL A 151 18.69 -12.75 10.62
CA VAL A 151 18.37 -11.79 9.56
C VAL A 151 18.54 -12.49 8.21
N PRO A 152 17.51 -12.55 7.35
CA PRO A 152 17.60 -13.16 6.03
C PRO A 152 18.80 -12.61 5.25
N PRO A 153 19.53 -13.40 4.45
CA PRO A 153 20.61 -12.87 3.62
C PRO A 153 20.11 -11.75 2.69
N MET A 154 21.04 -10.88 2.27
CA MET A 154 20.71 -9.89 1.24
C MET A 154 20.49 -10.64 -0.08
N GLU A 155 19.23 -10.77 -0.47
CA GLU A 155 18.82 -11.39 -1.73
C GLU A 155 18.08 -10.33 -2.54
N THR A 156 18.59 -10.05 -3.74
CA THR A 156 18.04 -9.01 -4.59
C THR A 156 17.35 -9.56 -5.84
N SER A 157 17.20 -10.88 -5.93
CA SER A 157 16.42 -11.55 -6.96
C SER A 157 15.78 -12.78 -6.36
N PHE A 158 14.44 -12.82 -6.42
CA PHE A 158 13.70 -14.04 -6.17
C PHE A 158 13.40 -14.73 -7.51
N PRO A 159 13.34 -16.07 -7.56
CA PRO A 159 12.95 -16.81 -8.76
C PRO A 159 11.42 -16.75 -8.97
N LEU A 160 10.85 -15.54 -8.99
CA LEU A 160 9.42 -15.31 -9.19
C LEU A 160 9.13 -15.25 -10.69
N ARG A 161 7.94 -15.75 -11.06
CA ARG A 161 7.55 -15.98 -12.45
C ARG A 161 6.64 -14.90 -13.03
N SER A 162 6.06 -14.04 -12.19
CA SER A 162 5.17 -12.97 -12.63
C SER A 162 5.19 -11.76 -11.70
N LEU A 163 4.69 -10.63 -12.22
CA LEU A 163 4.46 -9.41 -11.46
C LEU A 163 3.38 -9.64 -10.39
N ALA A 164 2.38 -10.49 -10.67
CA ALA A 164 1.36 -10.86 -9.71
C ALA A 164 1.97 -11.53 -8.46
N GLU A 165 2.86 -12.51 -8.64
CA GLU A 165 3.57 -13.17 -7.53
C GLU A 165 4.43 -12.19 -6.70
N LEU A 166 5.09 -11.22 -7.37
CA LEU A 166 5.84 -10.15 -6.69
C LEU A 166 4.93 -9.23 -5.86
N LEU A 167 3.77 -8.88 -6.39
CA LEU A 167 2.78 -8.04 -5.72
C LEU A 167 2.16 -8.75 -4.51
N GLU A 168 1.83 -10.03 -4.64
CA GLU A 168 1.39 -10.87 -3.51
C GLU A 168 2.45 -10.95 -2.42
N ARG A 169 3.73 -11.06 -2.80
CA ARG A 169 4.82 -11.10 -1.82
C ARG A 169 5.05 -9.76 -1.13
N LEU A 170 4.92 -8.64 -1.86
CA LEU A 170 4.91 -7.30 -1.26
C LEU A 170 3.77 -7.17 -0.25
N ASP A 171 2.56 -7.58 -0.61
CA ASP A 171 1.40 -7.56 0.27
C ASP A 171 1.63 -8.40 1.53
N ALA A 172 2.05 -9.66 1.37
CA ALA A 172 2.32 -10.57 2.48
C ALA A 172 3.45 -10.09 3.40
N SER A 173 4.51 -9.50 2.84
CA SER A 173 5.61 -8.92 3.62
C SER A 173 5.10 -7.79 4.51
N ARG A 174 4.29 -6.88 3.96
CA ARG A 174 3.78 -5.74 4.72
C ARG A 174 2.75 -6.13 5.76
N GLU A 175 1.88 -7.08 5.44
CA GLU A 175 0.92 -7.62 6.40
C GLU A 175 1.63 -8.23 7.61
N ARG A 176 2.72 -8.96 7.38
CA ARG A 176 3.55 -9.50 8.46
C ARG A 176 4.16 -8.39 9.32
N VAL A 177 4.72 -7.35 8.69
CA VAL A 177 5.25 -6.18 9.40
C VAL A 177 4.16 -5.52 10.25
N ILE A 178 2.97 -5.29 9.70
CA ILE A 178 1.86 -4.67 10.45
C ILE A 178 1.41 -5.57 11.60
N GLU A 179 1.25 -6.88 11.36
CA GLU A 179 0.83 -7.84 12.38
C GLU A 179 1.80 -7.89 13.57
N GLN A 180 3.10 -7.88 13.30
CA GLN A 180 4.11 -7.95 14.35
C GLN A 180 4.35 -6.61 15.06
N LEU A 181 4.32 -5.50 14.33
CA LEU A 181 4.82 -4.22 14.85
C LEU A 181 3.73 -3.22 15.27
N SER A 182 2.47 -3.42 14.87
CA SER A 182 1.39 -2.46 15.20
C SER A 182 1.03 -2.42 16.68
N GLY A 183 1.38 -3.46 17.45
CA GLY A 183 1.15 -3.55 18.89
C GLY A 183 2.26 -3.00 19.77
N LEU A 184 3.35 -2.47 19.19
CA LEU A 184 4.49 -1.99 19.98
C LEU A 184 4.11 -0.79 20.85
N SER A 185 4.62 -0.79 22.08
CA SER A 185 4.49 0.32 23.03
C SER A 185 5.49 1.45 22.74
N ASP A 186 5.22 2.64 23.27
CA ASP A 186 6.15 3.78 23.20
C ASP A 186 7.52 3.48 23.84
N GLU A 187 7.58 2.57 24.82
CA GLU A 187 8.84 2.12 25.42
C GLU A 187 9.61 1.20 24.46
N GLN A 188 8.93 0.24 23.84
CA GLN A 188 9.54 -0.65 22.84
C GLN A 188 10.02 0.11 21.61
N LEU A 189 9.33 1.19 21.20
CA LEU A 189 9.78 2.07 20.12
C LEU A 189 11.11 2.77 20.43
N ARG A 190 11.43 3.01 21.70
CA ARG A 190 12.71 3.60 22.14
C ARG A 190 13.80 2.56 22.38
N ALA A 191 13.52 1.27 22.15
CA ALA A 191 14.50 0.21 22.34
C ALA A 191 15.75 0.48 21.46
N PRO A 192 16.97 0.40 22.02
CA PRO A 192 18.18 0.69 21.29
C PRO A 192 18.47 -0.35 20.22
N THR A 193 18.96 0.10 19.07
CA THR A 193 19.41 -0.74 17.96
C THR A 193 20.52 -0.03 17.16
N VAL A 194 21.07 -0.71 16.16
CA VAL A 194 22.12 -0.15 15.29
C VAL A 194 21.72 -0.24 13.84
N TRP A 195 21.81 0.84 13.09
CA TRP A 195 21.60 0.86 11.63
C TRP A 195 22.81 1.49 10.94
N ALA A 196 23.44 0.75 10.01
CA ALA A 196 24.65 1.21 9.31
C ALA A 196 25.72 1.79 10.24
N GLU A 197 26.05 1.07 11.32
CA GLU A 197 27.01 1.48 12.37
C GLU A 197 26.57 2.68 13.24
N HIS A 198 25.40 3.25 13.00
CA HIS A 198 24.83 4.30 13.83
C HIS A 198 23.90 3.74 14.91
N ASN A 199 24.09 4.21 16.15
CA ASN A 199 23.15 3.93 17.24
C ASN A 199 21.85 4.69 16.99
N VAL A 200 20.75 3.95 16.92
CA VAL A 200 19.39 4.45 16.67
C VAL A 200 18.41 3.69 17.56
N ASP A 201 17.10 3.93 17.40
CA ASP A 201 16.05 3.19 18.09
C ASP A 201 15.12 2.44 17.11
N VAL A 202 14.16 1.71 17.67
CA VAL A 202 13.16 0.97 16.90
C VAL A 202 12.26 1.91 16.09
N ASP A 203 11.86 3.07 16.64
CA ASP A 203 11.11 4.11 15.91
C ASP A 203 11.82 4.49 14.60
N PHE A 204 13.12 4.80 14.67
CA PHE A 204 13.93 5.11 13.49
C PHE A 204 13.89 3.96 12.46
N ARG A 205 14.02 2.71 12.91
CA ARG A 205 13.98 1.56 12.01
C ARG A 205 12.61 1.37 11.36
N ILE A 206 11.51 1.62 12.06
CA ILE A 206 10.18 1.57 11.47
C ILE A 206 10.03 2.66 10.40
N ARG A 207 10.51 3.89 10.66
CA ARG A 207 10.52 4.96 9.63
C ARG A 207 11.34 4.62 8.39
N ARG A 208 12.27 3.67 8.49
CA ARG A 208 13.03 3.21 7.31
C ARG A 208 12.18 2.46 6.30
N PHE A 209 11.07 1.82 6.67
CA PHE A 209 10.13 1.25 5.70
C PHE A 209 9.65 2.33 4.72
N THR A 210 9.13 3.45 5.25
CA THR A 210 8.67 4.60 4.46
C THR A 210 9.79 5.21 3.62
N ASN A 211 10.96 5.46 4.22
CA ASN A 211 12.04 6.12 3.49
C ASN A 211 12.63 5.24 2.37
N HIS A 212 12.82 3.95 2.64
CA HIS A 212 13.34 2.99 1.66
C HIS A 212 12.38 2.77 0.49
N GLU A 213 11.08 2.63 0.75
CA GLU A 213 10.10 2.53 -0.34
C GLU A 213 10.00 3.81 -1.15
N ARG A 214 10.20 4.99 -0.53
CA ARG A 214 10.26 6.27 -1.27
C ARG A 214 11.46 6.32 -2.21
N GLU A 215 12.63 5.87 -1.74
CA GLU A 215 13.84 5.76 -2.55
C GLU A 215 13.55 4.87 -3.79
N HIS A 216 12.91 3.71 -3.61
CA HIS A 216 12.60 2.79 -4.73
C HIS A 216 11.40 3.20 -5.58
N THR A 217 10.46 3.97 -5.04
CA THR A 217 9.41 4.63 -5.82
C THR A 217 10.04 5.59 -6.83
N ALA A 218 10.99 6.43 -6.40
CA ALA A 218 11.74 7.32 -7.30
C ALA A 218 12.59 6.53 -8.30
N HIS A 219 13.20 5.42 -7.88
CA HIS A 219 13.96 4.54 -8.75
C HIS A 219 13.09 3.96 -9.87
N ILE A 220 11.89 3.44 -9.57
CA ILE A 220 10.98 2.89 -10.59
C ILE A 220 10.51 3.98 -11.55
N LEU A 221 10.20 5.18 -11.06
CA LEU A 221 9.82 6.30 -11.95
C LEU A 221 10.94 6.68 -12.92
N LYS A 222 12.19 6.71 -12.46
CA LYS A 222 13.37 6.89 -13.32
C LYS A 222 13.50 5.73 -14.32
N TRP A 223 13.41 4.49 -13.84
CA TRP A 223 13.49 3.28 -14.65
C TRP A 223 12.46 3.30 -15.78
N ARG A 224 11.20 3.67 -15.49
CA ARG A 224 10.11 3.78 -16.47
C ARG A 224 10.48 4.70 -17.64
N SER A 225 11.08 5.84 -17.35
CA SER A 225 11.56 6.77 -18.37
C SER A 225 12.68 6.14 -19.23
N GLN A 226 13.64 5.47 -18.58
CA GLN A 226 14.79 4.86 -19.25
C GLN A 226 14.43 3.69 -20.17
N VAL A 227 13.42 2.89 -19.81
CA VAL A 227 12.99 1.73 -20.61
C VAL A 227 11.86 2.05 -21.59
N GLY A 228 11.50 3.33 -21.76
CA GLY A 228 10.45 3.73 -22.70
C GLY A 228 9.04 3.31 -22.25
N ARG A 229 8.78 3.29 -20.94
CA ARG A 229 7.49 3.01 -20.30
C ARG A 229 6.94 4.21 -19.52
N PRO A 230 6.89 5.43 -20.09
CA PRO A 230 6.25 6.55 -19.39
C PRO A 230 4.77 6.23 -19.14
N TYR A 231 4.16 6.93 -18.19
CA TYR A 231 2.72 6.79 -17.96
C TYR A 231 1.90 7.30 -19.16
N SER A 232 0.83 6.58 -19.48
CA SER A 232 -0.32 7.19 -20.16
C SER A 232 -1.13 8.05 -19.19
N GLU A 233 -2.03 8.91 -19.72
CA GLU A 233 -2.95 9.69 -18.88
C GLU A 233 -3.79 8.78 -17.97
N ALA A 234 -4.34 7.69 -18.50
CA ALA A 234 -5.12 6.74 -17.72
C ALA A 234 -4.29 6.10 -16.59
N GLN A 235 -3.06 5.67 -16.90
CA GLN A 235 -2.17 5.08 -15.90
C GLN A 235 -1.80 6.08 -14.80
N GLN A 236 -1.56 7.35 -15.14
CA GLN A 236 -1.28 8.40 -14.16
C GLN A 236 -2.46 8.64 -13.22
N ILE A 237 -3.70 8.66 -13.74
CA ILE A 237 -4.91 8.82 -12.92
C ILE A 237 -5.09 7.64 -11.97
N LEU A 238 -4.92 6.43 -12.47
CA LEU A 238 -4.99 5.19 -11.68
C LEU A 238 -3.86 5.11 -10.63
N ALA A 239 -2.68 5.64 -10.92
CA ALA A 239 -1.61 5.74 -9.93
C ALA A 239 -2.01 6.63 -8.74
N TYR A 240 -2.75 7.72 -8.97
CA TYR A 240 -3.32 8.52 -7.88
C TYR A 240 -4.35 7.75 -7.05
N ALA A 241 -5.18 6.90 -7.68
CA ALA A 241 -6.11 6.05 -6.93
C ALA A 241 -5.37 5.05 -6.02
N TRP A 242 -4.23 4.49 -6.45
CA TRP A 242 -3.39 3.66 -5.58
C TRP A 242 -2.77 4.43 -4.41
N ARG A 243 -2.37 5.68 -4.63
CA ARG A 243 -1.92 6.55 -3.52
C ARG A 243 -3.01 6.77 -2.49
N GLU A 244 -4.23 7.10 -2.92
CA GLU A 244 -5.34 7.31 -1.98
C GLU A 244 -5.70 6.00 -1.24
N ARG A 245 -5.52 4.83 -1.87
CA ARG A 245 -5.67 3.51 -1.19
C ARG A 245 -4.70 3.36 -0.05
N GLY A 246 -3.44 3.70 -0.27
CA GLY A 246 -2.40 3.61 0.75
C GLY A 246 -2.78 4.43 1.99
N LYS A 247 -3.37 5.61 1.80
CA LYS A 247 -3.87 6.45 2.90
C LYS A 247 -5.05 5.79 3.63
N LEU A 248 -6.04 5.27 2.89
CA LEU A 248 -7.16 4.56 3.48
C LEU A 248 -6.68 3.36 4.32
N GLU A 249 -5.83 2.51 3.76
CA GLU A 249 -5.27 1.36 4.45
C GLU A 249 -4.38 1.78 5.63
N GLY A 250 -3.68 2.91 5.52
CA GLY A 250 -2.90 3.50 6.62
C GLY A 250 -3.74 3.84 7.85
N LEU A 251 -4.98 4.31 7.67
CA LEU A 251 -5.93 4.57 8.78
C LEU A 251 -6.39 3.30 9.48
N LEU A 252 -6.35 2.16 8.78
CA LEU A 252 -6.82 0.87 9.26
C LEU A 252 -5.71 0.04 9.92
N VAL A 253 -4.46 0.54 9.91
CA VAL A 253 -3.34 -0.13 10.58
C VAL A 253 -3.65 -0.29 12.07
N GLY A 254 -3.60 -1.54 12.54
CA GLY A 254 -3.88 -1.91 13.93
C GLY A 254 -5.36 -1.94 14.30
N LEU A 255 -6.28 -1.70 13.36
CA LEU A 255 -7.71 -1.78 13.60
C LEU A 255 -8.15 -3.25 13.72
N ASP A 256 -8.77 -3.60 14.84
CA ASP A 256 -9.36 -4.92 15.05
C ASP A 256 -10.82 -5.02 14.57
N ASP A 257 -11.33 -6.25 14.46
CA ASP A 257 -12.66 -6.53 13.91
C ASP A 257 -13.81 -5.96 14.79
N SER A 258 -13.56 -5.62 16.06
CA SER A 258 -14.57 -5.00 16.92
C SER A 258 -14.92 -3.57 16.50
N TRP A 259 -14.19 -2.98 15.55
CA TRP A 259 -14.45 -1.67 14.97
C TRP A 259 -15.20 -1.70 13.64
N LEU A 260 -15.41 -2.89 13.06
CA LEU A 260 -16.05 -3.02 11.75
C LEU A 260 -17.53 -2.60 11.78
N ASP A 261 -18.24 -2.96 12.85
CA ASP A 261 -19.69 -2.79 13.00
C ASP A 261 -20.09 -1.79 14.07
N ARG A 262 -19.13 -1.01 14.60
CA ARG A 262 -19.51 0.07 15.51
C ARG A 262 -20.35 1.08 14.74
N GLU A 263 -21.44 1.50 15.37
CA GLU A 263 -22.16 2.69 14.95
C GLU A 263 -21.26 3.88 15.20
N ILE A 264 -20.86 4.53 14.12
CA ILE A 264 -19.91 5.64 14.17
C ILE A 264 -20.58 6.97 13.76
N ASN A 265 -21.74 6.90 13.08
CA ASN A 265 -22.56 8.06 12.76
C ASN A 265 -24.02 7.85 13.24
N PRO A 266 -24.50 8.59 14.26
CA PRO A 266 -25.88 8.46 14.73
C PRO A 266 -26.92 8.92 13.69
N ASP A 267 -26.54 9.76 12.73
CA ASP A 267 -27.43 10.25 11.67
C ASP A 267 -27.51 9.27 10.46
N MET A 268 -26.55 8.34 10.35
CA MET A 268 -26.50 7.27 9.34
C MET A 268 -25.90 6.00 9.96
N PRO A 269 -26.65 5.29 10.83
CA PRO A 269 -26.14 4.15 11.60
C PRO A 269 -25.67 2.99 10.71
N GLU A 270 -26.17 2.89 9.48
CA GLU A 270 -25.75 1.92 8.46
C GLU A 270 -24.34 2.18 7.91
N MET A 271 -23.79 3.39 8.07
CA MET A 271 -22.50 3.79 7.52
C MET A 271 -21.34 3.39 8.46
N THR A 272 -21.18 2.09 8.67
CA THR A 272 -20.10 1.51 9.47
C THR A 272 -18.78 1.46 8.68
N THR A 273 -17.66 1.20 9.36
CA THR A 273 -16.37 0.92 8.72
C THR A 273 -16.51 -0.22 7.71
N ARG A 274 -17.19 -1.31 8.08
CA ARG A 274 -17.45 -2.45 7.19
C ARG A 274 -18.21 -2.03 5.94
N TRP A 275 -19.28 -1.24 6.10
CA TRP A 275 -20.07 -0.77 4.97
C TRP A 275 -19.20 0.03 4.00
N LEU A 276 -18.40 0.98 4.51
CA LEU A 276 -17.54 1.83 3.69
C LEU A 276 -16.51 1.00 2.91
N LEU A 277 -15.84 0.05 3.57
CA LEU A 277 -14.85 -0.81 2.89
C LEU A 277 -15.48 -1.70 1.82
N ARG A 278 -16.73 -2.14 1.99
CA ARG A 278 -17.46 -2.90 0.97
C ARG A 278 -18.06 -2.02 -0.12
N HIS A 279 -18.39 -0.77 0.20
CA HIS A 279 -18.96 0.19 -0.74
C HIS A 279 -17.95 0.63 -1.80
N ILE A 280 -16.69 0.86 -1.42
CA ILE A 280 -15.66 1.35 -2.34
C ILE A 280 -15.51 0.43 -3.57
N PRO A 281 -15.25 -0.90 -3.43
CA PRO A 281 -15.14 -1.77 -4.60
C PRO A 281 -16.42 -1.88 -5.42
N GLY A 282 -17.60 -1.71 -4.81
CA GLY A 282 -18.88 -1.69 -5.53
C GLY A 282 -18.99 -0.47 -6.45
N SER A 283 -18.64 0.70 -5.92
CA SER A 283 -18.64 1.96 -6.66
C SER A 283 -17.61 1.99 -7.79
N GLU A 284 -16.43 1.41 -7.57
CA GLU A 284 -15.44 1.22 -8.64
C GLU A 284 -15.97 0.36 -9.79
N ALA A 285 -16.60 -0.79 -9.48
CA ALA A 285 -17.15 -1.67 -10.51
C ALA A 285 -18.25 -0.95 -11.31
N TYR A 286 -19.10 -0.18 -10.62
CA TYR A 286 -20.13 0.61 -11.26
C TYR A 286 -19.54 1.67 -12.21
N LEU A 287 -18.55 2.43 -11.75
CA LEU A 287 -17.88 3.46 -12.56
C LEU A 287 -17.14 2.86 -13.76
N MET A 288 -16.46 1.72 -13.58
CA MET A 288 -15.82 0.99 -14.67
C MET A 288 -16.85 0.57 -15.72
N GLY A 289 -18.00 0.02 -15.30
CA GLY A 289 -19.08 -0.31 -16.23
C GLY A 289 -19.59 0.90 -17.02
N GLN A 290 -19.61 2.11 -16.45
CA GLN A 290 -19.97 3.32 -17.20
C GLN A 290 -18.88 3.75 -18.19
N ILE A 291 -17.61 3.55 -17.85
CA ILE A 291 -16.47 3.84 -18.74
C ILE A 291 -16.47 2.88 -19.94
N ASP A 292 -16.74 1.60 -19.71
CA ASP A 292 -16.77 0.57 -20.77
C ASP A 292 -17.91 0.80 -21.78
N ASN A 293 -19.02 1.37 -21.33
CA ASN A 293 -20.17 1.70 -22.16
C ASN A 293 -20.09 3.11 -22.79
N ALA A 294 -18.95 3.81 -22.67
CA ALA A 294 -18.79 5.11 -23.29
C ALA A 294 -18.71 5.00 -24.83
N GLU A 295 -19.46 5.86 -25.53
CA GLU A 295 -19.57 5.93 -27.00
C GLU A 295 -18.66 7.03 -27.57
#